data_AF-A0A7K0CY57-F1
#
_entry.id   AF-A0A7K0CY57-F1
#
_cell.length_a   1.000
_cell.length_b   1.000
_cell.length_c   1.000
_cell.angle_alpha   90.00
_cell.angle_beta   90.00
_cell.angle_gamma   90.00
#
_symmetry.space_group_name_H-M   'P 1'
#
loop_
_entity.id
_entity.type
_entity.pdbx_description
1 polymer ?
#
loop_
_entity_poly.entity_id
_entity_poly.type
_entity_poly.pdbx_seq_one_letter_code
_entity_poly.pdbx_strand_id
1 'polypeptide(L)'
;MGFEVKGTIGDHYNEAGGASSPLGEPTSDEQDAPNGGKYQEFTGGVIYFNLATGTFTVYGEIRKAWEAEGGAGGPLGFPTSDEQDIEGGKVSNFEHGSISYSFADNSTSVNRA
;
A
#
# COMPACT_ATOMS: atom_id res chain seq x y z
N MET A 1 -16.09 15.52 11.55
CA MET A 1 -16.45 14.62 10.44
C MET A 1 -15.32 13.61 10.36
N GLY A 2 -15.61 12.33 10.60
CA GLY A 2 -14.64 11.25 10.35
C GLY A 2 -14.79 10.77 8.92
N PHE A 3 -13.71 10.30 8.31
CA PHE A 3 -13.76 9.67 7.01
C PHE A 3 -14.33 8.25 7.15
N GLU A 4 -15.20 7.88 6.23
CA GLU A 4 -15.82 6.56 6.27
C GLU A 4 -14.87 5.52 5.66
N VAL A 5 -14.53 4.49 6.44
CA VAL A 5 -13.79 3.33 5.93
C VAL A 5 -14.79 2.18 5.80
N LYS A 6 -15.05 1.72 4.58
CA LYS A 6 -16.09 0.72 4.27
C LYS A 6 -15.63 -0.26 3.22
N GLY A 7 -16.45 -1.29 2.97
CA GLY A 7 -16.15 -2.32 1.98
C GLY A 7 -14.87 -3.08 2.30
N THR A 8 -14.22 -3.62 1.27
CA THR A 8 -13.01 -4.44 1.41
C THR A 8 -11.83 -3.65 2.00
N ILE A 9 -11.74 -2.34 1.77
CA ILE A 9 -10.74 -1.47 2.41
C ILE A 9 -11.01 -1.36 3.91
N GLY A 10 -12.27 -1.19 4.30
CA GLY A 10 -12.69 -1.18 5.71
C GLY A 10 -12.44 -2.50 6.42
N ASP A 11 -12.73 -3.62 5.77
CA ASP A 11 -12.47 -4.95 6.32
C ASP A 11 -10.97 -5.14 6.57
N HIS A 12 -10.11 -4.85 5.58
CA HIS A 12 -8.65 -4.93 5.72
C HIS A 12 -8.11 -3.99 6.81
N TYR A 13 -8.62 -2.76 6.87
CA TYR A 13 -8.25 -1.80 7.90
C TYR A 13 -8.59 -2.30 9.31
N ASN A 14 -9.77 -2.90 9.48
CA ASN A 14 -10.18 -3.47 10.75
C ASN A 14 -9.34 -4.70 11.13
N GLU A 15 -9.02 -5.56 10.15
CA GLU A 15 -8.13 -6.72 10.35
C GLU A 15 -6.71 -6.30 10.75
N ALA A 16 -6.21 -5.18 10.22
CA ALA A 16 -4.92 -4.60 10.60
C ALA A 16 -4.91 -3.98 12.01
N GLY A 17 -6.07 -3.82 12.67
CA GLY A 17 -6.21 -3.21 14.00
C GLY A 17 -6.70 -1.74 13.98
N GLY A 18 -7.21 -1.28 12.83
CA GLY A 18 -7.83 0.03 12.67
C GLY A 18 -6.93 1.19 13.08
N ALA A 19 -7.47 2.16 13.80
CA ALA A 19 -6.73 3.36 14.22
C ALA A 19 -5.60 3.07 15.23
N SER A 20 -5.58 1.88 15.84
CA SER A 20 -4.50 1.44 16.72
C SER A 20 -3.35 0.74 15.96
N SER A 21 -3.55 0.49 14.67
CA SER A 21 -2.52 -0.07 13.79
C SER A 21 -1.53 1.02 13.34
N PRO A 22 -0.39 0.63 12.72
CA PRO A 22 0.54 1.58 12.11
C PRO A 22 -0.09 2.47 11.02
N LEU A 23 -1.26 2.12 10.46
CA LEU A 23 -1.98 2.99 9.52
C LEU A 23 -2.54 4.24 10.18
N GLY A 24 -2.93 4.15 11.46
CA GLY A 24 -3.59 5.24 12.19
C GLY A 24 -4.95 5.62 11.59
N GLU A 25 -5.34 6.88 11.71
CA GLU A 25 -6.67 7.35 11.29
C GLU A 25 -6.74 7.53 9.76
N PRO A 26 -7.92 7.33 9.13
CA PRO A 26 -8.12 7.70 7.74
C PRO A 26 -7.98 9.22 7.57
N THR A 27 -7.38 9.64 6.46
CA THR A 27 -7.16 11.06 6.11
C THR A 27 -7.97 11.50 4.88
N SER A 28 -8.60 10.55 4.18
CA SER A 28 -9.55 10.79 3.10
C SER A 28 -10.67 9.75 3.14
N ASP A 29 -11.76 10.01 2.43
CA ASP A 29 -12.70 8.96 2.02
C ASP A 29 -12.06 8.07 0.94
N GLU A 30 -12.72 6.96 0.61
CA GLU A 30 -12.35 6.10 -0.52
C GLU A 30 -12.35 6.89 -1.84
N GLN A 31 -11.27 6.76 -2.60
CA GLN A 31 -11.04 7.39 -3.89
C GLN A 31 -10.90 6.34 -5.00
N ASP A 32 -11.17 6.74 -6.24
CA ASP A 32 -10.99 5.89 -7.42
C ASP A 32 -9.51 5.73 -7.79
N ALA A 33 -9.07 4.48 -7.95
CA ALA A 33 -7.79 4.14 -8.54
C ALA A 33 -7.97 3.73 -10.03
N PRO A 34 -6.89 3.66 -10.82
CA PRO A 34 -6.95 3.15 -12.19
C PRO A 34 -7.58 1.75 -12.30
N ASN A 35 -8.03 1.37 -13.49
CA ASN A 35 -8.54 0.02 -13.78
C ASN A 35 -9.69 -0.46 -12.87
N GLY A 36 -10.49 0.48 -12.35
CA GLY A 36 -11.61 0.18 -11.45
C GLY A 36 -11.20 -0.21 -10.03
N GLY A 37 -9.95 0.06 -9.65
CA GLY A 37 -9.50 -0.07 -8.27
C GLY A 37 -10.01 1.08 -7.39
N LYS A 38 -9.79 0.94 -6.08
CA LYS A 38 -10.07 1.94 -5.07
C LYS A 38 -8.87 2.12 -4.17
N TYR A 39 -8.74 3.28 -3.53
CA TYR A 39 -7.76 3.47 -2.46
C TYR A 39 -8.28 4.41 -1.40
N GLN A 40 -7.72 4.31 -0.19
CA GLN A 40 -8.00 5.23 0.88
C GLN A 40 -6.72 5.58 1.63
N GLU A 41 -6.55 6.87 1.90
CA GLU A 41 -5.39 7.41 2.58
C GLU A 41 -5.57 7.35 4.10
N PHE A 42 -4.49 7.02 4.79
CA PHE A 42 -4.39 6.97 6.25
C PHE A 42 -3.14 7.71 6.70
N THR A 43 -3.10 8.11 7.98
CA THR A 43 -1.98 8.90 8.52
C THR A 43 -0.61 8.21 8.36
N GLY A 44 -0.58 6.88 8.40
CA GLY A 44 0.64 6.08 8.31
C GLY A 44 0.83 5.36 6.97
N GLY A 45 -0.15 5.37 6.06
CA GLY A 45 -0.10 4.55 4.85
C GLY A 45 -1.32 4.71 3.96
N VAL A 46 -1.44 3.83 2.97
CA VAL A 46 -2.57 3.80 2.04
C VAL A 46 -3.01 2.36 1.85
N ILE A 47 -4.31 2.12 1.83
CA ILE A 47 -4.87 0.81 1.47
C ILE A 47 -5.39 0.92 0.05
N TYR A 48 -4.94 0.03 -0.82
CA TYR A 48 -5.40 -0.11 -2.20
C TYR A 48 -6.22 -1.38 -2.34
N PHE A 49 -7.29 -1.29 -3.12
CA PHE A 49 -8.11 -2.41 -3.54
C PHE A 49 -8.16 -2.48 -5.06
N ASN A 50 -7.99 -3.68 -5.61
CA ASN A 50 -8.28 -4.01 -7.00
C ASN A 50 -8.90 -5.40 -7.10
N LEU A 51 -9.82 -5.60 -8.04
CA LEU A 51 -10.48 -6.90 -8.24
C LEU A 51 -9.53 -8.02 -8.67
N ALA A 52 -8.43 -7.68 -9.37
CA ALA A 52 -7.45 -8.64 -9.84
C ALA A 52 -6.43 -9.03 -8.77
N THR A 53 -5.97 -8.07 -7.96
CA THR A 53 -4.92 -8.31 -6.96
C THR A 53 -5.46 -8.57 -5.56
N GLY A 54 -6.51 -7.87 -5.13
CA GLY A 54 -7.04 -7.89 -3.78
C GLY A 54 -6.92 -6.55 -3.08
N THR A 55 -6.99 -6.56 -1.74
CA THR A 55 -6.80 -5.38 -0.89
C THR A 55 -5.47 -5.49 -0.16
N PHE A 56 -4.62 -4.48 -0.28
CA PHE A 56 -3.32 -4.46 0.39
C PHE A 56 -2.93 -3.06 0.85
N THR A 57 -2.16 -3.04 1.93
CA THR A 57 -1.60 -1.84 2.54
C THR A 57 -0.19 -1.59 2.03
N VAL A 58 0.09 -0.34 1.66
CA VAL A 58 1.44 0.13 1.34
C VAL A 58 1.76 1.33 2.23
N TYR A 59 2.91 1.32 2.88
CA TYR A 59 3.32 2.40 3.77
C TYR A 59 4.84 2.68 3.70
N GLY A 60 5.29 3.70 4.43
CA GLY A 60 6.71 4.02 4.61
C GLY A 60 7.47 4.36 3.33
N GLU A 61 8.75 4.00 3.30
CA GLU A 61 9.65 4.29 2.17
C GLU A 61 9.29 3.50 0.91
N ILE A 62 8.73 2.30 1.06
CA ILE A 62 8.24 1.49 -0.06
C ILE A 62 7.12 2.23 -0.80
N ARG A 63 6.15 2.77 -0.07
CA ARG A 63 5.08 3.60 -0.64
C ARG A 63 5.66 4.78 -1.41
N LYS A 64 6.60 5.53 -0.83
CA LYS A 64 7.21 6.70 -1.48
C LYS A 64 7.89 6.32 -2.80
N ALA A 65 8.63 5.21 -2.82
CA ALA A 65 9.28 4.72 -4.03
C ALA A 65 8.25 4.28 -5.08
N TRP A 66 7.18 3.60 -4.67
CA TRP A 66 6.10 3.18 -5.57
C TRP A 66 5.34 4.37 -6.16
N GLU A 67 5.01 5.38 -5.35
CA GLU A 67 4.35 6.60 -5.80
C GLU A 67 5.24 7.41 -6.75
N ALA A 68 6.55 7.45 -6.51
CA ALA A 68 7.52 8.08 -7.42
C ALA A 68 7.59 7.39 -8.79
N GLU A 69 7.27 6.09 -8.85
CA GLU A 69 7.13 5.33 -10.09
C GLU A 69 5.76 5.53 -10.77
N GLY A 70 4.85 6.30 -10.18
CA GLY A 70 3.50 6.53 -10.71
C GLY A 70 2.40 5.72 -10.03
N GLY A 71 2.72 5.03 -8.94
CA GLY A 71 1.77 4.27 -8.12
C GLY A 71 1.05 3.18 -8.92
N ALA A 72 -0.25 3.00 -8.63
CA ALA A 72 -1.07 1.98 -9.28
C ALA A 72 -1.27 2.18 -10.80
N GLY A 73 -1.04 3.41 -11.30
CA GLY A 73 -1.03 3.70 -12.74
C GLY A 73 0.35 3.63 -13.38
N GLY A 74 1.39 3.35 -12.59
CA GLY A 74 2.79 3.26 -13.01
C GLY A 74 3.17 1.88 -13.56
N PRO A 75 4.46 1.68 -13.87
CA PRO A 75 4.96 0.44 -14.48
C PRO A 75 4.90 -0.76 -13.55
N LEU A 76 4.82 -0.55 -12.22
CA LEU A 76 4.69 -1.63 -11.23
C LEU A 76 3.25 -2.14 -11.06
N GLY A 77 2.26 -1.29 -11.34
CA GLY A 77 0.85 -1.60 -11.12
C GLY A 77 0.42 -1.60 -9.65
N PHE A 78 -0.66 -2.31 -9.36
CA PHE A 78 -1.23 -2.46 -8.04
C PHE A 78 -0.38 -3.33 -7.11
N PRO A 79 -0.45 -3.12 -5.78
CA PRO A 79 0.14 -4.05 -4.83
C PRO A 79 -0.55 -5.42 -4.91
N THR A 80 0.23 -6.48 -4.71
CA THR A 80 -0.21 -7.88 -4.63
C THR A 80 0.11 -8.53 -3.28
N SER A 81 0.75 -7.79 -2.38
CA SER A 81 0.98 -8.18 -0.99
C SER A 81 1.05 -6.95 -0.10
N ASP A 82 0.73 -7.11 1.19
CA ASP A 82 1.18 -6.16 2.21
C ASP A 82 2.73 -6.20 2.31
N GLU A 83 3.28 -5.30 3.11
CA GLU A 83 4.71 -5.27 3.41
C GLU A 83 5.13 -6.49 4.25
N GLN A 84 6.14 -7.21 3.76
CA GLN A 84 6.67 -8.42 4.36
C GLN A 84 8.08 -8.18 4.91
N ASP A 85 8.37 -8.72 6.09
CA ASP A 85 9.73 -8.71 6.65
C ASP A 85 10.66 -9.66 5.88
N ILE A 86 11.85 -9.17 5.54
CA ILE A 86 12.95 -9.94 4.94
C ILE A 86 14.22 -9.75 5.77
N GLU A 87 15.23 -10.59 5.53
CA GLU A 87 16.52 -10.44 6.22
C GLU A 87 17.13 -9.06 5.92
N GLY A 88 17.26 -8.24 6.96
CA GLY A 88 17.82 -6.90 6.86
C GLY A 88 16.90 -5.84 6.24
N GLY A 89 15.60 -6.10 6.08
CA GLY A 89 14.71 -5.15 5.42
C GLY A 89 13.25 -5.56 5.34
N LYS A 90 12.54 -4.94 4.41
CA LYS A 90 11.14 -5.25 4.09
C LYS A 90 10.92 -5.27 2.59
N VAL A 91 9.86 -5.95 2.12
CA VAL A 91 9.52 -6.03 0.70
C VAL A 91 8.01 -5.96 0.51
N SER A 92 7.56 -5.28 -0.54
CA SER A 92 6.18 -5.38 -1.04
C SER A 92 6.20 -5.82 -2.50
N ASN A 93 5.25 -6.67 -2.87
CA ASN A 93 5.09 -7.16 -4.24
C ASN A 93 4.00 -6.37 -4.95
N PHE A 94 4.19 -6.19 -6.25
CA PHE A 94 3.30 -5.49 -7.16
C PHE A 94 3.06 -6.34 -8.42
N GLU A 95 2.04 -6.02 -9.20
CA GLU A 95 1.67 -6.77 -10.41
C GLU A 95 2.84 -7.04 -11.36
N HIS A 96 3.76 -6.08 -11.48
CA HIS A 96 4.88 -6.12 -12.41
C HIS A 96 6.23 -5.92 -11.73
N GLY A 97 6.36 -6.33 -10.46
CA GLY A 97 7.64 -6.22 -9.77
C GLY A 97 7.54 -6.29 -8.26
N SER A 98 8.58 -5.83 -7.60
CA SER A 98 8.64 -5.71 -6.15
C SER A 98 9.50 -4.51 -5.75
N ILE A 99 9.21 -3.95 -4.59
CA ILE A 99 10.07 -2.93 -3.98
C ILE A 99 10.52 -3.46 -2.64
N SER A 100 11.84 -3.45 -2.43
CA SER A 100 12.46 -3.83 -1.16
C SER A 100 13.13 -2.62 -0.51
N TYR A 101 12.95 -2.48 0.80
CA TYR A 101 13.59 -1.49 1.64
C TYR A 101 14.66 -2.13 2.52
N SER A 102 15.89 -1.62 2.49
CA SER A 102 17.02 -2.10 3.28
C SER A 102 17.20 -1.27 4.56
N PHE A 103 17.31 -1.93 5.71
CA PHE A 103 17.65 -1.28 6.98
C PHE A 103 19.15 -1.00 7.11
N ALA A 104 20.01 -1.67 6.33
CA ALA A 104 21.46 -1.51 6.43
C ALA A 104 21.93 -0.14 5.93
N ASP A 105 21.25 0.37 4.91
CA ASP A 105 21.63 1.58 4.16
C ASP A 105 20.44 2.55 3.98
N ASN A 106 19.25 2.20 4.52
CA ASN A 106 18.05 3.02 4.49
C ASN A 106 17.62 3.39 3.05
N SER A 107 17.83 2.47 2.09
CA SER A 107 17.48 2.65 0.68
C SER A 107 16.36 1.72 0.20
N THR A 108 15.63 2.18 -0.82
CA THR A 108 14.64 1.40 -1.55
C THR A 108 15.21 0.93 -2.88
N SER A 109 14.99 -0.35 -3.19
CA SER A 109 15.33 -0.96 -4.48
C SER A 109 14.04 -1.34 -5.19
N VAL A 110 13.86 -0.79 -6.40
CA VAL A 110 12.71 -1.08 -7.26
C VAL A 110 13.12 -2.16 -8.27
N ASN A 111 12.50 -3.32 -8.17
CA ASN A 111 12.69 -4.44 -9.09
C ASN A 111 11.47 -4.54 -10.00
N ARG A 112 11.66 -4.34 -11.30
CA ARG A 112 10.61 -4.47 -12.32
C ARG A 112 10.74 -5.85 -12.98
N ALA A 113 9.61 -6.54 -13.17
CA ALA A 113 9.55 -7.87 -13.80
C ALA A 113 9.64 -7.80 -15.34
#